data_AF-A0A1S3QC61-F1
#
_entry.id   AF-A0A1S3QC61-F1
#
_cell.length_a   1.000
_cell.length_b   1.000
_cell.length_c   1.000
_cell.angle_alpha   90.00
_cell.angle_beta   90.00
_cell.angle_gamma   90.00
#
_symmetry.space_group_name_H-M   'P 1'
#
loop_
_entity.id
_entity.type
_entity.pdbx_description
1 polymer ?
#
loop_
_entity_poly.entity_id
_entity_poly.type
_entity_poly.pdbx_seq_one_letter_code
_entity_poly.pdbx_strand_id
1 'polypeptide(L)'
;MLCNWMSICLYQFLRDSAGEPLYKLFKAIKHQVEKGPVDAKMKKAKYTLNDTGLLGDDVEYCVLTLQVLVHGEGPDVTPVKVLNCDTISQVKEKIIEQVYRNLPYSQRPKVDSVALEWRPGSTGQILSDMDLTSQKEGRWKRLNTLAHYNVSGCLRTSALYSCSV
;
A
#
# COMPACT_ATOMS: atom_id res chain seq x y z
N MET A 1 8.95 4.94 36.54
CA MET A 1 9.38 3.58 36.96
C MET A 1 8.26 2.54 36.87
N LEU A 2 7.03 2.82 37.33
CA LEU A 2 5.91 1.85 37.29
C LEU A 2 5.57 1.30 35.89
N CYS A 3 5.47 2.15 34.86
CA CYS A 3 5.15 1.70 33.50
C CYS A 3 6.19 0.71 32.95
N ASN A 4 7.49 0.96 33.18
CA ASN A 4 8.56 0.07 32.74
C ASN A 4 8.46 -1.29 33.42
N TRP A 5 8.16 -1.30 34.72
CA TRP A 5 8.00 -2.53 35.49
C TRP A 5 6.80 -3.35 35.00
N MET A 6 5.65 -2.70 34.75
CA MET A 6 4.47 -3.36 34.15
C MET A 6 4.79 -3.94 32.76
N SER A 7 5.50 -3.22 31.90
CA SER A 7 5.90 -3.73 30.58
C SER A 7 6.77 -4.99 30.68
N ILE A 8 7.71 -5.06 31.63
CA ILE A 8 8.55 -6.25 31.85
C ILE A 8 7.70 -7.42 32.36
N CYS A 9 6.89 -7.19 33.38
CA CYS A 9 6.07 -8.25 33.99
C CYS A 9 5.00 -8.80 33.04
N LEU A 10 4.47 -7.97 32.14
CA LEU A 10 3.41 -8.37 31.20
C LEU A 10 3.96 -8.94 29.88
N TYR A 11 5.28 -8.98 29.67
CA TYR A 11 5.86 -9.48 28.42
C TYR A 11 5.43 -10.92 28.10
N GLN A 12 5.50 -11.84 29.07
CA GLN A 12 5.10 -13.23 28.85
C GLN A 12 3.61 -13.35 28.59
N PHE A 13 2.77 -12.61 29.31
CA PHE A 13 1.33 -12.56 29.04
C PHE A 13 1.01 -12.05 27.62
N LEU A 14 1.74 -11.02 27.17
CA LEU A 14 1.62 -10.53 25.80
C LEU A 14 2.05 -11.59 24.79
N ARG A 15 3.18 -12.26 25.01
CA ARG A 15 3.71 -13.28 24.11
C ARG A 15 2.77 -14.49 24.00
N ASP A 16 2.23 -14.95 25.12
CA ASP A 16 1.58 -16.26 25.20
C ASP A 16 0.04 -16.17 25.09
N SER A 17 -0.56 -14.99 25.25
CA SER A 17 -2.03 -14.85 25.25
C SER A 17 -2.55 -13.61 24.54
N ALA A 18 -2.11 -12.40 24.94
CA ALA A 18 -2.72 -11.17 24.44
C ALA A 18 -2.21 -10.71 23.06
N GLY A 19 -1.05 -11.20 22.63
CA GLY A 19 -0.38 -10.73 21.41
C GLY A 19 -1.09 -11.14 20.13
N GLU A 20 -1.58 -12.37 20.03
CA GLU A 20 -2.31 -12.85 18.86
C GLU A 20 -3.62 -12.05 18.60
N PRO A 21 -4.54 -11.89 19.56
CA PRO A 21 -5.76 -11.11 19.32
C PRO A 21 -5.46 -9.64 19.04
N LEU A 22 -4.45 -9.06 19.71
CA LEU A 22 -4.01 -7.69 19.44
C LEU A 22 -3.50 -7.53 18.00
N TYR A 23 -2.68 -8.48 17.53
CA TYR A 23 -2.17 -8.47 16.16
C TYR A 23 -3.30 -8.67 15.13
N LYS A 24 -4.25 -9.58 15.39
CA LYS A 24 -5.43 -9.78 14.54
C LYS A 24 -6.27 -8.52 14.45
N LEU A 25 -6.50 -7.82 15.56
CA LEU A 25 -7.24 -6.55 15.57
C LEU A 25 -6.51 -5.50 14.73
N PHE A 26 -5.20 -5.33 14.93
CA PHE A 26 -4.38 -4.43 14.12
C PHE A 26 -4.51 -4.75 12.61
N LYS A 27 -4.38 -6.02 12.22
CA LYS A 27 -4.51 -6.44 10.82
C LYS A 27 -5.92 -6.22 10.27
N ALA A 28 -6.97 -6.45 11.08
CA ALA A 28 -8.35 -6.23 10.67
C ALA A 28 -8.65 -4.73 10.43
N ILE A 29 -8.20 -3.86 11.34
CA ILE A 29 -8.34 -2.39 11.19
C ILE A 29 -7.61 -1.94 9.93
N LYS A 30 -6.34 -2.32 9.78
CA LYS A 30 -5.54 -1.96 8.62
C LYS A 30 -6.20 -2.41 7.30
N HIS A 31 -6.62 -3.67 7.25
CA HIS A 31 -7.32 -4.21 6.09
C HIS A 31 -8.61 -3.45 5.77
N GLN A 32 -9.38 -3.07 6.80
CA GLN A 32 -10.63 -2.34 6.60
C GLN A 32 -10.38 -0.90 6.11
N VAL A 33 -9.35 -0.22 6.62
CA VAL A 33 -8.93 1.11 6.17
C VAL A 33 -8.52 1.07 4.69
N GLU A 34 -7.69 0.11 4.31
CA GLU A 34 -7.12 -0.01 2.96
C GLU A 34 -8.11 -0.45 1.87
N LYS A 35 -9.33 -0.90 2.24
CA LYS A 35 -10.40 -1.18 1.29
C LYS A 35 -10.98 0.08 0.63
N GLY A 36 -10.77 1.24 1.23
CA GLY A 36 -11.26 2.52 0.74
C GLY A 36 -10.12 3.50 0.48
N PRO A 37 -10.41 4.64 -0.16
CA PRO A 37 -9.43 5.67 -0.44
C PRO A 37 -8.85 6.25 0.85
N VAL A 38 -7.53 6.45 0.83
CA VAL A 38 -6.76 7.08 1.91
C VAL A 38 -5.94 8.21 1.30
N ASP A 39 -6.11 9.43 1.81
CA ASP A 39 -5.32 10.58 1.36
C ASP A 39 -3.87 10.47 1.86
N ALA A 40 -2.91 10.50 0.93
CA ALA A 40 -1.50 10.31 1.25
C ALA A 40 -0.89 11.46 2.08
N LYS A 41 -1.44 12.68 2.01
CA LYS A 41 -0.93 13.88 2.70
C LYS A 41 -1.68 14.18 3.98
N MET A 42 -3.01 14.25 3.93
CA MET A 42 -3.89 14.52 5.07
C MET A 42 -4.07 13.32 5.99
N LYS A 43 -3.74 12.10 5.53
CA LYS A 43 -3.91 10.84 6.27
C LYS A 43 -5.35 10.60 6.72
N LYS A 44 -6.31 11.09 5.92
CA LYS A 44 -7.74 10.83 6.09
C LYS A 44 -8.17 9.63 5.27
N ALA A 45 -9.11 8.83 5.78
CA ALA A 45 -9.54 7.59 5.14
C ALA A 45 -11.06 7.51 5.06
N LYS A 46 -11.58 6.86 4.02
CA LYS A 46 -13.03 6.60 3.88
C LYS A 46 -13.55 5.66 4.97
N TYR A 47 -12.76 4.65 5.33
CA TYR A 47 -13.08 3.73 6.41
C TYR A 47 -12.13 3.98 7.58
N THR A 48 -12.66 4.56 8.65
CA THR A 48 -11.92 4.89 9.87
C THR A 48 -12.85 4.82 11.07
N LEU A 49 -12.29 4.57 12.24
CA LEU A 49 -13.00 4.66 13.52
C LEU A 49 -12.94 6.08 14.12
N ASN A 50 -12.09 6.95 13.57
CA ASN A 50 -11.90 8.33 14.02
C ASN A 50 -12.65 9.30 13.09
N ASP A 51 -13.60 10.04 13.65
CA ASP A 51 -14.44 11.04 12.96
C ASP A 51 -13.60 12.18 12.35
N THR A 52 -12.61 12.69 13.09
CA THR A 52 -11.67 13.72 12.60
C THR A 52 -10.77 13.23 11.47
N GLY A 53 -10.57 11.92 11.38
CA GLY A 53 -9.79 11.24 10.34
C GLY A 53 -10.62 10.81 9.13
N LEU A 54 -11.92 11.10 9.11
CA LEU A 54 -12.80 10.70 8.02
C LEU A 54 -12.51 11.55 6.76
N LEU A 55 -12.41 10.87 5.62
CA LEU A 55 -12.31 11.54 4.32
C LEU A 55 -13.65 12.19 3.99
N GLY A 56 -13.67 13.52 3.88
CA GLY A 56 -14.90 14.29 3.65
C GLY A 56 -15.38 14.31 2.20
N ASP A 57 -14.46 14.11 1.25
CA ASP A 57 -14.77 14.12 -0.18
C ASP A 57 -15.26 12.75 -0.63
N ASP A 58 -16.34 12.72 -1.42
CA ASP A 58 -16.79 11.49 -2.07
C ASP A 58 -15.94 11.23 -3.32
N VAL A 59 -14.84 10.52 -3.12
CA VAL A 59 -13.93 10.12 -4.18
C VAL A 59 -14.42 8.82 -4.80
N GLU A 60 -14.75 8.85 -6.09
CA GLU A 60 -15.00 7.62 -6.86
C GLU A 60 -13.72 6.80 -7.01
N TYR A 61 -13.80 5.50 -6.75
CA TYR A 61 -12.67 4.59 -6.87
C TYR A 61 -13.09 3.21 -7.37
N CYS A 62 -12.14 2.52 -7.99
CA CYS A 62 -12.25 1.16 -8.47
C CYS A 62 -11.16 0.30 -7.85
N VAL A 63 -11.53 -0.92 -7.45
CA VAL A 63 -10.55 -1.92 -7.00
C VAL A 63 -9.88 -2.53 -8.23
N LEU A 64 -8.55 -2.53 -8.25
CA LEU A 64 -7.72 -3.16 -9.26
C LEU A 64 -6.99 -4.36 -8.64
N THR A 65 -6.77 -5.41 -9.43
CA THR A 65 -5.88 -6.52 -9.05
C THR A 65 -4.67 -6.49 -9.96
N LEU A 66 -3.51 -6.21 -9.38
CA LEU A 66 -2.22 -6.17 -10.06
C LEU A 66 -1.55 -7.55 -10.02
N GLN A 67 -0.84 -7.91 -11.07
CA GLN A 67 -0.07 -9.16 -11.16
C GLN A 67 1.42 -8.85 -11.00
N VAL A 68 1.93 -8.89 -9.77
CA VAL A 68 3.28 -8.41 -9.45
C VAL A 68 4.33 -9.50 -9.68
N LEU A 69 5.43 -9.16 -10.34
CA LEU A 69 6.58 -10.04 -10.56
C LEU A 69 7.83 -9.42 -9.90
N VAL A 70 8.42 -10.10 -8.93
CA VAL A 70 9.63 -9.58 -8.27
C VAL A 70 10.87 -9.94 -9.07
N HIS A 71 11.69 -8.95 -9.42
CA HIS A 71 12.92 -9.23 -10.16
C HIS A 71 13.92 -9.97 -9.26
N GLY A 72 14.44 -11.11 -9.74
CA GLY A 72 15.42 -11.90 -9.00
C GLY A 72 14.85 -12.95 -8.03
N GLU A 73 13.54 -12.97 -7.77
CA GLU A 73 12.90 -14.00 -6.92
C GLU A 73 12.20 -15.13 -7.70
N GLY A 74 12.31 -15.13 -9.03
CA GLY A 74 11.76 -16.18 -9.91
C GLY A 74 10.56 -15.72 -10.75
N PRO A 75 9.90 -16.64 -11.47
CA PRO A 75 8.76 -16.32 -12.35
C PRO A 75 7.42 -16.17 -11.60
N ASP A 76 7.40 -16.32 -10.29
CA ASP A 76 6.18 -16.34 -9.50
C ASP A 76 5.50 -14.97 -9.49
N VAL A 77 4.21 -14.98 -9.80
CA VAL A 77 3.39 -13.78 -9.88
C VAL A 77 2.46 -13.71 -8.66
N THR A 78 2.52 -12.60 -7.93
CA THR A 78 1.68 -12.37 -6.75
C THR A 78 0.54 -11.40 -7.08
N PRO A 79 -0.74 -11.81 -6.92
CA PRO A 79 -1.88 -10.92 -7.11
C PRO A 79 -2.02 -9.95 -5.93
N VAL A 80 -2.07 -8.65 -6.22
CA VAL A 80 -2.19 -7.59 -5.19
C VAL A 80 -3.41 -6.71 -5.49
N LYS A 81 -4.31 -6.58 -4.51
CA LYS A 81 -5.47 -5.67 -4.61
C LYS A 81 -5.09 -4.26 -4.20
N VAL A 82 -5.42 -3.30 -5.05
CA VAL A 82 -5.15 -1.86 -4.86
C VAL A 82 -6.36 -1.05 -5.34
N LEU A 83 -6.33 0.26 -5.14
CA LEU A 83 -7.34 1.18 -5.67
C LEU A 83 -6.73 2.02 -6.78
N ASN A 84 -7.51 2.34 -7.80
CA ASN A 84 -7.08 3.24 -8.88
C ASN A 84 -6.66 4.64 -8.37
N CYS A 85 -7.24 5.09 -7.26
CA CYS A 85 -6.93 6.36 -6.61
C CYS A 85 -5.71 6.31 -5.67
N ASP A 86 -5.13 5.13 -5.40
CA ASP A 86 -3.92 5.03 -4.59
C ASP A 86 -2.76 5.75 -5.29
N THR A 87 -1.95 6.48 -4.52
CA THR A 87 -0.68 7.02 -5.04
C THR A 87 0.31 5.88 -5.31
N ILE A 88 1.34 6.15 -6.11
CA ILE A 88 2.33 5.12 -6.45
C ILE A 88 3.05 4.59 -5.20
N SER A 89 3.36 5.44 -4.23
CA SER A 89 3.93 4.99 -2.94
C SER A 89 2.96 4.09 -2.17
N GLN A 90 1.66 4.41 -2.11
CA GLN A 90 0.66 3.55 -1.45
C GLN A 90 0.52 2.19 -2.17
N VAL A 91 0.60 2.18 -3.50
CA VAL A 91 0.62 0.94 -4.28
C VAL A 91 1.84 0.10 -3.93
N LYS A 92 3.04 0.70 -3.89
CA LYS A 92 4.27 0.01 -3.49
C LYS A 92 4.17 -0.56 -2.08
N GLU A 93 3.61 0.18 -1.11
CA GLU A 93 3.36 -0.33 0.25
C GLU A 93 2.48 -1.59 0.23
N LYS A 94 1.34 -1.55 -0.48
CA LYS A 94 0.45 -2.70 -0.62
C LYS A 94 1.12 -3.91 -1.29
N ILE A 95 1.98 -3.66 -2.28
CA ILE A 95 2.77 -4.71 -2.94
C ILE A 95 3.76 -5.35 -1.97
N ILE A 96 4.59 -4.53 -1.29
CA ILE A 96 5.59 -5.00 -0.32
C ILE A 96 4.92 -5.83 0.78
N GLU A 97 3.73 -5.42 1.21
CA GLU A 97 2.99 -6.14 2.25
C GLU A 97 2.46 -7.51 1.84
N GLN A 98 2.08 -7.68 0.57
CA GLN A 98 1.59 -8.96 0.07
C GLN A 98 2.73 -9.89 -0.30
N VAL A 99 3.72 -9.39 -1.04
CA VAL A 99 4.90 -10.15 -1.48
C VAL A 99 5.69 -10.62 -0.26
N TYR A 100 6.01 -9.71 0.67
CA TYR A 100 6.82 -10.00 1.85
C TYR A 100 5.99 -10.25 3.11
N ARG A 101 4.77 -10.78 2.97
CA ARG A 101 3.81 -10.96 4.09
C ARG A 101 4.35 -11.77 5.26
N ASN A 102 5.26 -12.72 4.97
CA ASN A 102 5.86 -13.63 5.96
C ASN A 102 7.14 -13.07 6.60
N LEU A 103 7.65 -11.92 6.13
CA LEU A 103 8.81 -11.27 6.73
C LEU A 103 8.38 -10.26 7.80
N PRO A 104 9.15 -10.10 8.89
CA PRO A 104 8.96 -8.99 9.82
C PRO A 104 9.19 -7.65 9.09
N TYR A 105 8.50 -6.60 9.54
CA TYR A 105 8.55 -5.28 8.88
C TYR A 105 9.99 -4.75 8.70
N SER A 106 10.88 -5.00 9.66
CA SER A 106 12.28 -4.56 9.63
C SER A 106 13.14 -5.21 8.54
N GLN A 107 12.71 -6.34 7.98
CA GLN A 107 13.42 -7.04 6.90
C GLN A 107 12.84 -6.77 5.52
N ARG A 108 11.74 -6.00 5.44
CA ARG A 108 11.11 -5.65 4.16
C ARG A 108 11.86 -4.50 3.49
N PRO A 109 11.87 -4.45 2.15
CA PRO A 109 12.41 -3.29 1.44
C PRO A 109 11.61 -2.03 1.79
N LYS A 110 12.26 -0.88 1.69
CA LYS A 110 11.60 0.42 1.89
C LYS A 110 10.89 0.82 0.59
N VAL A 111 9.82 1.60 0.71
CA VAL A 111 9.05 2.09 -0.45
C VAL A 111 9.94 2.83 -1.45
N ASP A 112 10.88 3.64 -0.96
CA ASP A 112 11.79 4.44 -1.78
C ASP A 112 12.88 3.60 -2.47
N SER A 113 13.20 2.41 -1.94
CA SER A 113 14.17 1.50 -2.58
C SER A 113 13.54 0.63 -3.65
N VAL A 114 12.21 0.59 -3.73
CA VAL A 114 11.47 -0.21 -4.71
C VAL A 114 11.13 0.63 -5.94
N ALA A 115 11.56 0.18 -7.11
CA ALA A 115 11.03 0.68 -8.38
C ALA A 115 9.74 -0.08 -8.75
N LEU A 116 8.72 0.63 -9.24
CA LEU A 116 7.49 0.04 -9.76
C LEU A 116 7.43 0.25 -11.26
N GLU A 117 7.60 -0.80 -12.04
CA GLU A 117 7.53 -0.73 -13.50
C GLU A 117 6.19 -1.28 -14.02
N TRP A 118 5.47 -0.53 -14.83
CA TRP A 118 4.26 -0.99 -15.52
C TRP A 118 4.58 -1.33 -16.98
N ARG A 119 4.22 -2.55 -17.42
CA ARG A 119 4.44 -3.04 -18.79
C ARG A 119 3.12 -3.39 -19.48
N PRO A 120 2.47 -2.45 -20.20
CA PRO A 120 1.28 -2.74 -21.01
C PRO A 120 1.58 -3.44 -22.36
N GLY A 121 2.84 -3.83 -22.61
CA GLY A 121 3.29 -4.47 -23.84
C GLY A 121 4.81 -4.72 -23.82
N SER A 122 5.49 -4.44 -24.93
CA SER A 122 6.95 -4.56 -25.05
C SER A 122 7.72 -3.41 -24.38
N THR A 123 7.06 -2.28 -24.15
CA THR A 123 7.64 -1.11 -23.47
C THR A 123 7.21 -1.09 -22.00
N GLY A 124 8.18 -0.84 -21.13
CA GLY A 124 7.95 -0.61 -19.71
C GLY A 124 8.07 0.85 -19.34
N GLN A 125 7.25 1.27 -18.37
CA GLN A 125 7.27 2.61 -17.80
C GLN A 125 7.45 2.52 -16.29
N ILE A 126 8.43 3.23 -15.75
CA ILE A 126 8.59 3.36 -14.30
C ILE A 126 7.55 4.37 -13.78
N LEU A 127 6.80 3.97 -12.77
CA LEU A 127 5.80 4.79 -12.09
C LEU A 127 6.41 5.45 -10.86
N SER A 128 6.07 6.72 -10.62
CA SER A 128 6.48 7.46 -9.42
C SER A 128 5.40 8.43 -8.98
N ASP A 129 5.42 8.82 -7.71
CA ASP A 129 4.47 9.80 -7.15
C ASP A 129 4.55 11.18 -7.84
N MET A 130 5.73 11.51 -8.37
CA MET A 130 6.01 12.74 -9.10
C MET A 130 6.93 12.43 -10.28
N ASP A 131 6.57 12.90 -11.47
CA ASP A 131 7.37 12.81 -12.70
C ASP A 131 7.04 13.95 -13.67
N LEU A 132 7.55 13.85 -14.91
CA LEU A 132 7.29 14.82 -15.98
C LEU A 132 5.83 14.85 -16.43
N THR A 133 5.05 13.81 -16.13
CA THR A 133 3.63 13.70 -16.50
C THR A 133 2.70 14.26 -15.42
N SER A 134 3.22 14.56 -14.22
CA SER A 134 2.41 15.03 -13.09
C SER A 134 1.64 16.31 -13.38
N GLN A 135 0.34 16.27 -13.05
CA GLN A 135 -0.57 17.39 -13.22
C GLN A 135 -0.22 18.55 -12.26
N LYS A 136 -0.23 19.77 -12.79
CA LYS A 136 0.03 21.00 -12.06
C LYS A 136 -1.18 21.92 -12.19
N GLU A 137 -1.70 22.38 -11.06
CA GLU A 137 -2.80 23.33 -10.98
C GLU A 137 -2.30 24.59 -10.27
N GLY A 138 -1.81 25.54 -11.07
CA GLY A 138 -1.14 26.73 -10.56
C GLY A 138 0.10 26.38 -9.72
N ARG A 139 -0.01 26.57 -8.40
CA ARG A 139 1.06 26.32 -7.42
C ARG A 139 1.06 24.87 -6.92
N TRP A 140 -0.05 24.17 -7.12
CA TRP A 140 -0.28 22.83 -6.60
C TRP A 140 0.22 21.79 -7.59
N LYS A 141 0.80 20.72 -7.05
CA LYS A 141 1.16 19.53 -7.82
C LYS A 141 0.38 18.35 -7.25
N ARG A 142 -0.30 17.63 -8.12
CA ARG A 142 -1.04 16.44 -7.73
C ARG A 142 -0.10 15.24 -7.72
N LEU A 143 -0.18 14.41 -6.68
CA LEU A 143 0.52 13.13 -6.66
C LEU A 143 -0.07 12.21 -7.71
N ASN A 144 0.79 11.51 -8.44
CA ASN A 144 0.36 10.56 -9.45
C ASN A 144 -0.29 9.33 -8.77
N THR A 145 -1.37 8.84 -9.37
CA THR A 145 -2.12 7.64 -8.94
C THR A 145 -2.13 6.61 -10.07
N LEU A 146 -2.65 5.40 -9.83
CA LEU A 146 -2.84 4.43 -10.93
C LEU A 146 -3.79 4.95 -12.01
N ALA A 147 -4.83 5.68 -11.61
CA ALA A 147 -5.76 6.32 -12.53
C ALA A 147 -5.06 7.37 -13.40
N HIS A 148 -4.09 8.12 -12.86
CA HIS A 148 -3.29 9.09 -13.62
C HIS A 148 -2.56 8.44 -14.79
N TYR A 149 -2.00 7.25 -14.60
CA TYR A 149 -1.31 6.49 -15.65
C TYR A 149 -2.25 5.67 -16.55
N ASN A 150 -3.57 5.86 -16.44
CA ASN A 150 -4.59 5.08 -17.14
C ASN A 150 -4.41 3.56 -16.95
N VAL A 151 -3.89 3.14 -15.79
CA VAL A 151 -3.83 1.72 -15.41
C VAL A 151 -5.27 1.27 -15.18
N SER A 152 -5.90 0.79 -16.25
CA SER A 152 -7.32 0.47 -16.32
C SER A 152 -7.50 -1.02 -16.65
N GLY A 153 -8.40 -1.66 -15.91
CA GLY A 153 -8.70 -3.08 -16.08
C GLY A 153 -9.79 -3.59 -15.16
N CYS A 154 -11.05 -3.26 -15.46
CA CYS A 154 -12.19 -4.11 -15.05
C CYS A 154 -12.15 -5.48 -15.78
N LEU A 155 -11.27 -5.66 -16.77
CA LEU A 155 -11.02 -6.91 -17.47
C LEU A 155 -9.51 -7.18 -17.52
N ARG A 156 -9.05 -8.10 -16.66
CA ARG A 156 -7.73 -8.77 -16.72
C ARG A 156 -6.50 -7.84 -16.85
N THR A 157 -6.20 -7.02 -15.85
CA THR A 157 -4.86 -6.40 -15.74
C THR A 157 -3.83 -7.38 -15.18
N SER A 158 -3.37 -8.26 -16.05
CA SER A 158 -2.09 -8.96 -15.92
C SER A 158 -0.97 -8.04 -16.39
N ALA A 159 -0.72 -6.94 -15.66
CA ALA A 159 0.47 -6.13 -15.89
C ALA A 159 1.56 -6.64 -14.95
N LEU A 160 2.66 -7.13 -15.52
CA LEU A 160 3.86 -7.53 -14.77
C LEU A 160 4.47 -6.27 -14.15
N TYR A 161 4.46 -6.20 -12.83
CA TYR A 161 5.17 -5.14 -12.10
C TYR A 161 6.51 -5.65 -11.62
N SER A 162 7.61 -5.20 -12.26
CA SER A 162 8.96 -5.52 -11.83
C SER A 162 9.33 -4.69 -10.59
N CYS A 163 9.57 -5.38 -9.48
CA CYS A 163 10.13 -4.80 -8.27
C CYS A 163 11.62 -5.13 -8.23
N SER A 164 12.49 -4.12 -8.29
CA SER A 164 13.92 -4.26 -7.98
C SER A 164 14.16 -3.73 -6.58
N VAL A 165 14.76 -4.54 -5.71
CA VAL A 165 15.17 -4.18 -4.34
C VAL A 165 16.64 -3.79 -4.32
#